data_AF-A0A2N3CQF7-F1
#
_entry.id   AF-A0A2N3CQF7-F1
#
_cell.length_a   1.000
_cell.length_b   1.000
_cell.length_c   1.000
_cell.angle_alpha   90.00
_cell.angle_beta   90.00
_cell.angle_gamma   90.00
#
_symmetry.space_group_name_H-M   'P 1'
#
loop_
_entity.id
_entity.type
_entity.pdbx_description
1 polymer ?
#
loop_
_entity_poly.entity_id
_entity_poly.type
_entity_poly.pdbx_seq_one_letter_code
_entity_poly.pdbx_strand_id
1 'polypeptide(L)' 'MTGTKLNTTTSSTNFVNIGERTNVTGSARFKKLVMAGDYAAAVEVALQQVEAGAQVLDVN' A
#
# COMPACT_ATOMS: atom_id res chain seq x y z
N MET A 1 42.55 8.59 -8.28
CA MET A 1 41.53 7.53 -8.48
C MET A 1 41.09 7.12 -7.09
N THR A 2 39.86 7.31 -6.61
CA THR A 2 38.51 7.16 -7.18
C THR A 2 37.61 8.23 -6.49
N GLY A 3 36.74 9.00 -7.14
CA GLY A 3 35.71 8.62 -8.10
C GLY A 3 34.35 8.94 -7.46
N THR A 4 34.05 10.23 -7.26
CA THR A 4 32.77 10.72 -6.75
C THR A 4 31.66 10.19 -7.65
N LYS A 5 30.83 9.28 -7.14
CA LYS A 5 29.74 8.70 -7.91
C LYS A 5 28.63 9.75 -8.04
N LEU A 6 28.58 10.43 -9.19
CA LEU A 6 27.46 11.27 -9.57
C LEU A 6 26.21 10.40 -9.66
N ASN A 7 25.26 10.60 -8.76
CA ASN A 7 23.94 10.01 -8.86
C ASN A 7 23.08 10.95 -9.71
N THR A 8 23.17 10.81 -11.02
CA THR A 8 22.28 11.49 -11.98
C THR A 8 20.87 10.98 -11.72
N THR A 9 20.10 11.72 -10.94
CA THR A 9 18.68 11.41 -10.73
C THR A 9 17.95 11.75 -12.02
N THR A 10 17.90 10.80 -12.95
CA THR A 10 16.93 10.84 -14.04
C THR A 10 15.55 10.95 -13.40
N SER A 11 14.82 12.01 -13.70
CA SER A 11 13.43 12.20 -13.29
C SER A 11 12.54 11.21 -14.04
N SER A 12 12.63 9.93 -13.70
CA SER A 12 11.70 8.91 -14.19
C SER A 12 10.46 8.94 -13.31
N THR A 13 9.30 9.07 -13.94
CA THR A 13 8.03 8.82 -13.26
C THR A 13 7.96 7.33 -12.95
N ASN A 14 8.21 6.95 -11.70
CA ASN A 14 8.05 5.56 -11.27
C ASN A 14 6.56 5.25 -11.16
N PHE A 15 6.14 4.08 -11.61
CA PHE A 15 4.78 3.61 -11.36
C PHE A 15 4.55 3.52 -9.85
N VAL A 16 3.38 4.01 -9.40
CA VAL A 16 2.96 3.93 -8.00
C VAL A 16 1.80 2.96 -7.92
N ASN A 17 2.00 1.84 -7.24
CA ASN A 17 0.96 0.87 -6.96
C ASN A 17 0.10 1.36 -5.78
N ILE A 18 -1.21 1.47 -6.00
CA ILE A 18 -2.18 1.86 -4.97
C ILE A 18 -2.96 0.61 -4.55
N GLY A 19 -2.96 0.28 -3.26
CA GLY A 19 -3.76 -0.81 -2.70
C GLY A 19 -5.20 -0.37 -2.45
N GLU A 20 -6.16 -1.06 -3.06
CA GLU A 20 -7.60 -0.75 -3.00
C GLU A 20 -8.40 -1.58 -1.97
N ARG A 21 -7.80 -2.61 -1.36
CA ARG A 21 -8.56 -3.62 -0.58
C ARG A 21 -9.02 -3.12 0.79
N THR A 22 -8.59 -1.93 1.20
CA THR A 22 -9.04 -1.17 2.37
C THR A 22 -10.30 -0.36 2.05
N ASN A 23 -11.26 -1.00 1.37
CA ASN A 23 -12.50 -0.39 0.87
C ASN A 23 -13.73 -1.19 1.37
N VAL A 24 -14.60 -0.61 2.19
CA VAL A 24 -15.77 -1.30 2.77
C VAL A 24 -16.85 -1.67 1.76
N THR A 25 -16.85 -1.03 0.58
CA THR A 25 -17.79 -1.34 -0.51
C THR A 25 -17.24 -2.44 -1.42
N GLY A 26 -15.96 -2.37 -1.76
CA GLY A 26 -15.29 -3.27 -2.72
C GLY A 26 -14.64 -4.52 -2.10
N SER A 27 -14.35 -4.52 -0.80
CA SER A 27 -13.66 -5.62 -0.12
C SER A 27 -14.57 -6.27 0.93
N ALA A 28 -15.14 -7.43 0.57
CA ALA A 28 -16.01 -8.20 1.45
C ALA A 28 -15.32 -8.57 2.78
N ARG A 29 -14.02 -8.89 2.73
CA ARG A 29 -13.22 -9.18 3.93
C ARG A 29 -13.07 -7.94 4.80
N PHE A 30 -12.61 -6.82 4.23
CA PHE A 30 -12.39 -5.59 4.99
C PHE A 30 -13.70 -5.07 5.60
N LYS A 31 -14.79 -5.07 4.82
CA LYS A 31 -16.14 -4.75 5.30
C LYS A 31 -16.52 -5.56 6.53
N LYS A 32 -16.35 -6.89 6.49
CA LYS A 32 -16.71 -7.77 7.60
C LYS A 32 -15.93 -7.41 8.87
N LEU A 33 -14.63 -7.16 8.75
CA LEU A 33 -13.76 -6.82 9.88
C LEU A 33 -14.14 -5.47 10.49
N VAL A 34 -14.32 -4.44 9.65
CA VAL A 34 -14.71 -3.10 10.10
C VAL A 34 -16.08 -3.11 10.77
N MET A 35 -17.07 -3.80 10.20
CA MET A 35 -18.42 -3.92 10.79
C MET A 35 -18.43 -4.72 12.10
N ALA A 36 -17.49 -5.65 12.27
CA ALA A 36 -17.30 -6.40 13.52
C ALA A 36 -16.46 -5.65 14.57
N GLY A 37 -15.92 -4.47 14.23
CA GLY A 37 -15.00 -3.71 15.09
C GLY A 37 -13.61 -4.34 15.26
N ASP A 38 -13.28 -5.35 14.46
CA ASP A 38 -11.98 -6.02 14.50
C ASP A 38 -10.95 -5.24 13.67
N TYR A 39 -10.57 -4.07 14.20
CA TYR A 39 -9.64 -3.17 13.53
C TYR A 39 -8.21 -3.73 13.47
N ALA A 40 -7.82 -4.60 14.40
CA ALA A 40 -6.52 -5.26 14.35
C ALA A 40 -6.41 -6.14 13.09
N ALA A 41 -7.39 -7.00 12.84
CA ALA A 41 -7.43 -7.78 11.61
C ALA A 41 -7.63 -6.90 10.36
N ALA A 42 -8.30 -5.76 10.46
CA ALA A 42 -8.44 -4.82 9.35
C ALA A 42 -7.08 -4.17 8.98
N VAL A 43 -6.23 -3.86 9.96
CA VAL A 43 -4.85 -3.39 9.73
C VAL A 43 -4.01 -4.47 9.05
N GLU A 44 -4.21 -5.74 9.37
CA GLU A 44 -3.53 -6.85 8.65
C GLU A 44 -3.88 -6.87 7.15
N VAL A 45 -5.10 -6.48 6.75
CA VAL A 45 -5.45 -6.33 5.33
C VAL A 45 -4.62 -5.23 4.66
N ALA A 46 -4.39 -4.11 5.35
CA ALA A 46 -3.54 -3.03 4.87
C ALA A 46 -2.07 -3.48 4.75
N LEU A 47 -1.52 -4.15 5.78
CA LEU A 47 -0.15 -4.66 5.79
C LEU A 47 0.11 -5.64 4.64
N GLN A 48 -0.79 -6.59 4.41
CA GLN A 48 -0.68 -7.54 3.30
C GLN A 48 -0.62 -6.86 1.93
N GLN A 49 -1.22 -5.68 1.75
CA GLN A 49 -1.11 -4.92 0.50
C GLN A 49 0.26 -4.28 0.35
N VAL A 50 0.82 -3.73 1.43
CA VAL A 50 2.18 -3.17 1.46
C VAL A 50 3.21 -4.27 1.15
N GLU A 51 3.09 -5.43 1.79
CA GLU A 51 3.94 -6.60 1.53
C GLU A 51 3.82 -7.10 0.07
N ALA A 52 2.64 -6.96 -0.53
CA ALA A 52 2.40 -7.28 -1.94
C ALA A 52 2.85 -6.18 -2.91
N GLY A 53 3.46 -5.08 -2.42
CA GLY A 53 4.07 -4.04 -3.25
C GLY A 53 3.21 -2.79 -3.47
N ALA A 54 2.12 -2.61 -2.73
CA ALA A 54 1.43 -1.33 -2.68
C ALA A 54 2.32 -0.28 -1.97
N GLN A 55 2.52 0.86 -2.62
CA GLN A 55 3.30 1.98 -2.07
C GLN A 55 2.39 2.97 -1.32
N VAL A 56 1.12 3.02 -1.72
CA VAL A 56 0.07 3.84 -1.10
C VAL A 56 -1.16 2.97 -0.90
N LEU A 57 -1.93 3.23 0.14
CA LEU A 57 -3.21 2.57 0.38
C LEU A 57 -4.33 3.59 0.23
N ASP A 58 -5.36 3.23 -0.53
CA ASP A 58 -6.63 3.94 -0.56
C ASP A 58 -7.54 3.42 0.55
N VAL A 59 -8.20 4.30 1.29
CA VAL A 59 -9.04 3.92 2.45
C VAL A 59 -10.42 4.53 2.29
N ASN A 60 -11.46 3.68 2.28
CA ASN A 60 -12.86 4.08 2.09
C ASN A 60 -13.81 3.12 2.82
#